data_AF-A0A968WMX6-F1
#
_entry.id   AF-A0A968WMX6-F1
#
_cell.length_a   1.000
_cell.length_b   1.000
_cell.length_c   1.000
_cell.angle_alpha   90.00
_cell.angle_beta   90.00
_cell.angle_gamma   90.00
#
_symmetry.space_group_name_H-M   'P 1'
#
loop_
_entity.id
_entity.type
_entity.pdbx_description
1 polymer ?
#
loop_
_entity_poly.entity_id
_entity_poly.type
_entity_poly.pdbx_seq_one_letter_code
_entity_poly.pdbx_strand_id
1 'polypeptide(L)'
;MTVGNLDFPCALGGSGRSHLKREGDGATPFGTFRLERVLYRADRIQRPRTVLPVSLIGDSDGWCETVGDRNYNRQIKLPYPASHELLKRQDRLYDIIVVLSHNQRPRIQGLGSAVFFHLAREDYAPTAGCVAVSLRDMRTILGLCGIRSAIVTAS
;
A
#
# COMPACT_ATOMS: atom_id res chain seq x y z
N MET A 1 -2.49 14.34 4.45
CA MET A 1 -1.57 13.52 5.27
C MET A 1 -0.52 14.46 5.87
N THR A 2 -0.25 14.35 7.16
CA THR A 2 0.73 15.20 7.84
C THR A 2 1.94 14.38 8.27
N VAL A 3 3.16 14.88 8.02
CA VAL A 3 4.41 14.26 8.48
C VAL A 3 5.29 15.36 9.10
N GLY A 4 5.48 15.31 10.42
CA GLY A 4 6.09 16.43 11.14
C GLY A 4 5.20 17.67 11.04
N ASN A 5 5.73 18.75 10.46
CA ASN A 5 5.03 20.01 10.21
C ASN A 5 4.62 20.21 8.74
N LEU A 6 4.68 19.15 7.92
CA LEU A 6 4.39 19.22 6.49
C LEU A 6 3.06 18.52 6.17
N ASP A 7 2.25 19.16 5.34
CA ASP A 7 1.00 18.61 4.82
C ASP A 7 1.13 18.22 3.35
N PHE A 8 0.64 17.02 3.05
CA PHE A 8 0.65 16.40 1.74
C PHE A 8 -0.77 16.02 1.32
N PRO A 9 -1.23 16.40 0.12
CA PRO A 9 -2.45 15.87 -0.46
C PRO A 9 -2.40 14.34 -0.52
N CYS A 10 -3.49 13.67 -0.16
CA CYS A 10 -3.57 12.22 -0.25
C CYS A 10 -4.97 11.76 -0.63
N ALA A 11 -5.05 10.71 -1.46
CA ALA A 11 -6.28 10.01 -1.76
C ALA A 11 -6.48 8.84 -0.78
N LEU A 12 -7.74 8.59 -0.43
CA LEU A 12 -8.20 7.50 0.43
C LEU A 12 -9.25 6.68 -0.32
N GLY A 13 -9.76 5.63 0.34
CA GLY A 13 -10.86 4.83 -0.17
C GLY A 13 -12.10 5.65 -0.52
N GLY A 14 -12.77 5.31 -1.62
CA GLY A 14 -14.00 6.00 -2.07
C GLY A 14 -15.14 5.97 -1.06
N SER A 15 -15.18 4.96 -0.19
CA SER A 15 -16.14 4.84 0.92
C SER A 15 -15.67 5.52 2.20
N GLY A 16 -14.60 6.32 2.13
CA GLY A 16 -14.01 7.00 3.29
C GLY A 16 -13.16 6.07 4.15
N ARG A 17 -13.27 6.21 5.47
CA ARG A 17 -12.50 5.45 6.47
C ARG A 17 -13.43 4.57 7.31
N SER A 18 -12.97 3.38 7.72
CA SER A 18 -13.82 2.43 8.44
C SER A 18 -13.07 1.64 9.53
N HIS A 19 -13.73 1.47 10.69
CA HIS A 19 -13.29 0.53 11.73
C HIS A 19 -13.67 -0.92 11.39
N LEU A 20 -14.68 -1.09 10.53
CA LEU A 20 -15.23 -2.37 10.11
C LEU A 20 -14.78 -2.69 8.68
N LYS A 21 -13.47 -2.57 8.41
CA LYS A 21 -12.89 -2.86 7.09
C LYS A 21 -13.22 -4.29 6.65
N ARG A 22 -13.72 -4.44 5.42
CA ARG A 22 -13.97 -5.72 4.73
C ARG A 22 -13.36 -5.74 3.34
N GLU A 23 -13.15 -6.93 2.79
CA GLU A 23 -12.76 -7.06 1.38
C GLU A 23 -13.79 -6.37 0.47
N GLY A 24 -13.32 -5.57 -0.50
CA GLY A 24 -14.18 -4.92 -1.49
C GLY A 24 -15.05 -3.75 -1.00
N ASP A 25 -14.98 -3.33 0.27
CA ASP A 25 -15.82 -2.23 0.79
C ASP A 25 -15.42 -0.81 0.30
N GLY A 26 -14.28 -0.68 -0.37
CA GLY A 26 -13.76 0.60 -0.86
C GLY A 26 -13.31 1.57 0.24
N ALA A 27 -13.22 1.14 1.51
CA ALA A 27 -12.86 2.01 2.63
C ALA A 27 -11.38 1.85 3.02
N THR A 28 -10.75 2.95 3.45
CA THR A 28 -9.44 2.89 4.11
C THR A 28 -9.63 2.46 5.57
N PRO A 29 -8.91 1.45 6.08
CA PRO A 29 -9.08 1.01 7.46
C PRO A 29 -8.63 2.11 8.44
N PHE A 30 -9.37 2.31 9.54
CA PHE A 30 -8.88 3.05 10.70
C PHE A 30 -7.83 2.22 11.46
N GLY A 31 -6.79 2.88 11.99
CA GLY A 31 -5.75 2.23 12.78
C GLY A 31 -4.37 2.87 12.66
N THR A 32 -3.38 2.17 13.21
CA THR A 32 -1.96 2.51 13.07
C THR A 32 -1.26 1.37 12.34
N PHE A 33 -0.70 1.65 11.18
CA PHE A 33 -0.08 0.65 10.31
C PHE A 33 1.39 0.96 10.10
N ARG A 34 2.28 0.05 10.53
CA ARG A 34 3.72 0.20 10.34
C ARG A 34 4.07 0.13 8.86
N LEU A 35 5.11 0.87 8.49
CA LEU A 35 5.72 0.79 7.15
C LEU A 35 6.67 -0.41 7.11
N GLU A 36 6.19 -1.57 6.63
CA GLU A 36 6.94 -2.83 6.74
C GLU A 36 8.11 -2.91 5.74
N ARG A 37 7.89 -2.48 4.49
CA ARG A 37 8.94 -2.37 3.46
C ARG A 37 8.45 -1.59 2.25
N VAL A 38 9.39 -1.05 1.48
CA VAL A 38 9.17 -0.41 0.19
C VAL A 38 9.43 -1.41 -0.94
N LEU A 39 8.52 -1.48 -1.91
CA LEU A 39 8.73 -2.16 -3.18
C LEU A 39 8.73 -1.12 -4.30
N TYR A 40 9.64 -1.22 -5.27
CA TYR A 40 9.70 -0.25 -6.38
C TYR A 40 10.10 -0.87 -7.72
N ARG A 41 9.73 -0.18 -8.80
CA ARG A 41 10.07 -0.49 -10.19
C ARG A 41 11.40 0.15 -10.58
N ALA A 42 12.49 -0.62 -10.52
CA ALA A 42 13.83 -0.13 -10.88
C ALA A 42 13.96 0.30 -12.35
N ASP A 43 13.11 -0.21 -13.23
CA ASP A 43 13.08 0.17 -14.64
C ASP A 43 12.26 1.44 -14.91
N ARG A 44 11.53 1.98 -13.91
CA ARG A 44 10.72 3.20 -14.05
C ARG A 44 11.19 4.35 -13.18
N ILE A 45 11.74 4.05 -12.01
CA ILE A 45 12.21 5.06 -11.07
C ILE A 45 13.53 4.65 -10.42
N GLN A 46 14.30 5.66 -10.00
CA GLN A 46 15.46 5.44 -9.15
C GLN A 46 15.05 4.92 -7.76
N ARG A 47 15.96 4.16 -7.14
CA ARG A 47 15.79 3.63 -5.78
C ARG A 47 15.40 4.74 -4.79
N PRO A 48 14.31 4.59 -4.03
CA PRO A 48 13.90 5.58 -3.04
C PRO A 48 14.95 5.75 -1.94
N ARG A 49 15.19 6.99 -1.52
CA ARG A 49 16.04 7.29 -0.36
C ARG A 49 15.22 7.10 0.91
N THR A 50 15.52 6.05 1.67
CA THR A 50 14.83 5.74 2.92
C THR A 50 15.66 4.77 3.75
N VAL A 51 15.41 4.73 5.06
CA VAL A 51 15.97 3.72 5.98
C VAL A 51 15.12 2.45 6.06
N LEU A 52 13.92 2.46 5.47
CA LEU A 52 13.06 1.28 5.43
C LEU A 52 13.67 0.18 4.54
N PRO A 53 13.36 -1.11 4.79
CA PRO A 53 13.74 -2.19 3.88
C PRO A 53 13.19 -1.93 2.47
N VAL A 54 14.00 -2.13 1.43
CA VAL A 54 13.61 -1.89 0.03
C VAL A 54 13.91 -3.11 -0.83
N SER A 55 12.90 -3.57 -1.59
CA SER A 55 13.03 -4.63 -2.60
C SER A 55 12.49 -4.19 -3.97
N LEU A 56 12.87 -4.89 -5.02
CA LEU A 56 12.35 -4.64 -6.38
C LEU A 56 10.97 -5.29 -6.54
N ILE A 57 10.15 -4.70 -7.40
CA ILE A 57 8.96 -5.34 -8.00
C ILE A 57 9.40 -6.05 -9.27
N GLY A 58 9.35 -7.38 -9.26
CA GLY A 58 9.63 -8.23 -10.42
C GLY A 58 8.40 -8.53 -11.27
N ASP A 59 8.62 -9.13 -12.45
CA ASP A 59 7.57 -9.49 -13.42
C ASP A 59 6.52 -10.46 -12.88
N SER A 60 6.92 -11.36 -12.00
CA SER A 60 6.05 -12.40 -11.44
C SER A 60 5.58 -12.06 -10.03
N ASP A 61 5.65 -10.80 -9.59
CA ASP A 61 5.19 -10.42 -8.26
C ASP A 61 3.70 -10.08 -8.23
N GLY A 62 2.98 -10.75 -7.33
CA GLY A 62 1.57 -10.49 -7.05
C GLY A 62 1.26 -10.45 -5.56
N TRP A 63 0.02 -10.10 -5.20
CA TRP A 63 -0.48 -10.14 -3.83
C TRP A 63 -1.83 -10.84 -3.78
N CYS A 64 -1.95 -11.89 -2.97
CA CYS A 64 -3.18 -12.67 -2.90
C CYS A 64 -4.27 -11.92 -2.12
N GLU A 65 -5.44 -11.80 -2.74
CA GLU A 65 -6.65 -11.16 -2.21
C GLU A 65 -7.80 -12.16 -1.96
N THR A 66 -7.57 -13.43 -2.24
CA THR A 66 -8.60 -14.47 -2.18
C THR A 66 -8.86 -14.92 -0.75
N VAL A 67 -10.04 -14.60 -0.24
CA VAL A 67 -10.53 -15.09 1.06
C VAL A 67 -10.59 -16.63 1.03
N GLY A 68 -10.04 -17.27 2.06
CA GLY A 68 -9.93 -18.73 2.16
C GLY A 68 -8.62 -19.30 1.63
N ASP A 69 -7.83 -18.52 0.88
CA ASP A 69 -6.49 -18.95 0.48
C ASP A 69 -5.51 -18.88 1.69
N ARG A 70 -4.62 -19.87 1.79
CA ARG A 70 -3.53 -19.92 2.79
C ARG A 70 -2.58 -18.72 2.69
N ASN A 71 -2.51 -18.11 1.51
CA ASN A 71 -1.70 -16.95 1.17
C ASN A 71 -2.50 -15.65 1.19
N TYR A 72 -3.76 -15.65 1.67
CA TYR A 72 -4.55 -14.42 1.81
C TYR A 72 -3.74 -13.29 2.48
N ASN A 73 -3.78 -12.11 1.86
CA ASN A 73 -3.02 -10.92 2.24
C ASN A 73 -1.50 -11.19 2.37
N ARG A 74 -0.92 -11.87 1.37
CA ARG A 74 0.53 -12.10 1.23
C ARG A 74 0.99 -11.86 -0.19
N GLN A 75 2.27 -11.47 -0.30
CA GLN A 75 2.96 -11.53 -1.58
C GLN A 75 3.09 -12.98 -2.05
N ILE A 76 2.89 -13.19 -3.34
CA ILE A 76 2.94 -14.47 -4.05
C ILE A 76 3.78 -14.33 -5.32
N LYS A 77 4.05 -15.45 -5.99
CA LYS A 77 4.67 -15.49 -7.32
C LYS A 77 3.70 -16.00 -8.37
N LEU A 78 3.77 -15.41 -9.57
CA LEU A 78 2.95 -15.75 -10.73
C LEU A 78 3.63 -16.83 -11.59
N PRO A 79 2.84 -17.67 -12.31
CA PRO A 79 1.38 -17.73 -12.28
C PRO A 79 0.84 -18.24 -10.94
N TYR A 80 -0.28 -17.69 -10.49
CA TYR A 80 -0.95 -18.10 -9.25
C TYR A 80 -2.43 -18.36 -9.52
N PRO A 81 -2.99 -19.48 -9.05
CA PRO A 81 -4.32 -19.92 -9.48
C PRO A 81 -5.48 -19.12 -8.89
N ALA A 82 -5.33 -18.57 -7.69
CA ALA A 82 -6.36 -17.75 -7.05
C ALA A 82 -6.26 -16.28 -7.50
N SER A 83 -7.32 -15.50 -7.27
CA SER A 83 -7.32 -14.05 -7.56
C SER A 83 -6.22 -13.34 -6.79
N HIS A 84 -5.61 -12.37 -7.45
CA HIS A 84 -4.47 -11.63 -6.95
C HIS A 84 -4.32 -10.27 -7.63
N GLU A 85 -3.80 -9.32 -6.86
CA GLU A 85 -3.32 -8.04 -7.35
C GLU A 85 -1.95 -8.24 -8.04
N LEU A 86 -1.78 -7.65 -9.24
CA LEU A 86 -0.49 -7.63 -9.94
C LEU A 86 0.37 -6.49 -9.42
N LEU A 87 1.58 -6.77 -8.93
CA LEU A 87 2.43 -5.68 -8.43
C LEU A 87 3.11 -4.91 -9.55
N LYS A 88 3.41 -5.56 -10.69
CA LYS A 88 4.02 -4.91 -11.86
C LYS A 88 2.98 -4.25 -12.77
N ARG A 89 2.29 -3.22 -12.25
CA ARG A 89 1.22 -2.50 -12.98
C ARG A 89 1.74 -1.62 -14.12
N GLN A 90 0.92 -1.42 -15.14
CA GLN A 90 1.24 -0.53 -16.26
C GLN A 90 0.89 0.93 -15.96
N ASP A 91 -0.18 1.19 -15.21
CA ASP A 91 -0.73 2.52 -14.88
C ASP A 91 0.09 3.34 -13.86
N ARG A 92 1.29 2.87 -13.54
CA ARG A 92 2.29 3.52 -12.68
C ARG A 92 1.92 3.66 -11.21
N LEU A 93 0.71 3.26 -10.79
CA LEU A 93 0.29 3.40 -9.39
C LEU A 93 1.24 2.68 -8.43
N TYR A 94 1.85 1.58 -8.88
CA TYR A 94 2.80 0.77 -8.13
C TYR A 94 4.25 0.89 -8.64
N ASP A 95 4.62 2.02 -9.24
CA ASP A 95 6.04 2.32 -9.48
C ASP A 95 6.82 2.37 -8.15
N ILE A 96 6.13 2.74 -7.07
CA ILE A 96 6.57 2.60 -5.69
C ILE A 96 5.36 2.31 -4.79
N ILE A 97 5.49 1.30 -3.93
CA ILE A 97 4.51 0.98 -2.88
C ILE A 97 5.21 0.76 -1.56
N VAL A 98 4.54 1.10 -0.47
CA VAL A 98 4.93 0.70 0.89
C VAL A 98 3.91 -0.31 1.39
N VAL A 99 4.41 -1.49 1.74
CA VAL A 99 3.60 -2.54 2.38
C VAL A 99 3.29 -2.08 3.79
N LEU A 100 2.01 -2.01 4.12
CA LEU A 100 1.54 -1.64 5.45
C LEU A 100 1.27 -2.90 6.28
N SER A 101 1.40 -2.79 7.60
CA SER A 101 1.12 -3.89 8.54
C SER A 101 -0.38 -4.25 8.68
N HIS A 102 -1.23 -3.69 7.82
CA HIS A 102 -2.68 -3.92 7.85
C HIS A 102 -2.98 -5.41 7.65
N ASN A 103 -3.80 -5.96 8.56
CA ASN A 103 -4.28 -7.34 8.54
C ASN A 103 -3.14 -8.37 8.33
N GLN A 104 -1.95 -8.13 8.93
CA GLN A 104 -0.78 -8.98 8.73
C GLN A 104 -0.58 -9.99 9.87
N ARG A 105 -0.88 -9.60 11.12
CA ARG A 105 -0.66 -10.40 12.34
C ARG A 105 -1.71 -10.11 13.43
N PRO A 106 -2.68 -11.02 13.67
CA PRO A 106 -3.01 -12.16 12.82
C PRO A 106 -3.55 -11.69 11.45
N ARG A 107 -3.41 -12.54 10.44
CA ARG A 107 -4.12 -12.39 9.16
C ARG A 107 -5.51 -12.97 9.33
N ILE A 108 -6.53 -12.13 9.27
CA ILE A 108 -7.93 -12.52 9.41
C ILE A 108 -8.60 -12.43 8.04
N GLN A 109 -9.16 -13.55 7.61
CA GLN A 109 -9.83 -13.71 6.33
C GLN A 109 -10.94 -12.68 6.15
N GLY A 110 -10.96 -12.00 5.00
CA GLY A 110 -11.99 -11.02 4.63
C GLY A 110 -11.93 -9.66 5.34
N LEU A 111 -10.91 -9.39 6.16
CA LEU A 111 -10.71 -8.07 6.80
C LEU A 111 -9.90 -7.09 5.95
N GLY A 112 -9.87 -7.30 4.63
CA GLY A 112 -9.13 -6.49 3.69
C GLY A 112 -7.74 -7.06 3.38
N SER A 113 -7.38 -7.02 2.12
CA SER A 113 -6.09 -7.39 1.59
C SER A 113 -5.48 -6.23 0.77
N ALA A 114 -4.19 -6.33 0.44
CA ALA A 114 -3.51 -5.40 -0.46
C ALA A 114 -3.66 -3.90 -0.10
N VAL A 115 -3.87 -3.58 1.18
CA VAL A 115 -3.90 -2.19 1.65
C VAL A 115 -2.48 -1.66 1.73
N PHE A 116 -2.09 -0.92 0.71
CA PHE A 116 -0.77 -0.32 0.56
C PHE A 116 -0.81 1.19 0.73
N PHE A 117 0.39 1.77 0.85
CA PHE A 117 0.63 3.18 0.58
C PHE A 117 1.34 3.33 -0.76
N HIS A 118 0.67 3.90 -1.77
CA HIS A 118 1.13 3.88 -3.16
C HIS A 118 0.99 5.25 -3.85
N LEU A 119 1.22 5.30 -5.16
CA LEU A 119 1.09 6.54 -5.92
C LEU A 119 -0.37 6.87 -6.26
N ALA A 120 -0.76 8.12 -6.07
CA ALA A 120 -2.07 8.62 -6.46
C ALA A 120 -2.17 8.74 -7.98
N ARG A 121 -3.41 8.66 -8.49
CA ARG A 121 -3.74 9.14 -9.83
C ARG A 121 -3.53 10.65 -9.89
N GLU A 122 -3.34 11.21 -11.08
CA GLU A 122 -3.08 12.65 -11.26
C GLU A 122 -4.21 13.52 -10.72
N ASP A 123 -5.46 13.06 -10.85
CA ASP A 123 -6.67 13.69 -10.35
C ASP A 123 -6.98 13.34 -8.88
N TYR A 124 -6.13 12.56 -8.21
CA TYR A 124 -6.35 12.03 -6.86
C TYR A 124 -7.69 11.27 -6.71
N ALA A 125 -8.18 10.64 -7.78
CA ALA A 125 -9.40 9.84 -7.69
C ALA A 125 -9.28 8.76 -6.59
N PRO A 126 -10.39 8.43 -5.89
CA PRO A 126 -10.34 7.57 -4.72
C PRO A 126 -9.76 6.17 -5.00
N THR A 127 -9.15 5.59 -3.96
CA THR A 127 -8.60 4.23 -4.02
C THR A 127 -9.68 3.19 -3.66
N ALA A 128 -9.34 1.90 -3.77
CA ALA A 128 -10.17 0.82 -3.26
C ALA A 128 -9.99 0.56 -1.74
N GLY A 129 -9.24 1.41 -1.03
CA GLY A 129 -8.96 1.30 0.41
C GLY A 129 -7.51 1.58 0.80
N CYS A 130 -6.61 1.74 -0.16
CA CYS A 130 -5.24 2.19 0.06
C CYS A 130 -5.16 3.67 0.46
N VAL A 131 -3.97 4.10 0.89
CA VAL A 131 -3.59 5.50 0.97
C VAL A 131 -2.70 5.82 -0.23
N ALA A 132 -2.88 6.98 -0.87
CA ALA A 132 -2.07 7.33 -2.03
C ALA A 132 -1.67 8.81 -2.07
N VAL A 133 -0.46 9.09 -2.54
CA VAL A 133 0.12 10.45 -2.67
C VAL A 133 0.86 10.59 -4.01
N SER A 134 1.22 11.80 -4.43
CA SER A 134 2.06 11.97 -5.62
C SER A 134 3.45 11.30 -5.47
N LEU A 135 4.12 10.98 -6.59
CA LEU A 135 5.49 10.45 -6.57
C LEU A 135 6.48 11.40 -5.89
N ARG A 136 6.30 12.71 -6.09
CA ARG A 136 7.13 13.74 -5.46
C ARG A 136 6.98 13.66 -3.93
N ASP A 137 5.75 13.61 -3.45
CA ASP A 137 5.45 13.60 -2.02
C ASP A 137 5.87 12.28 -1.38
N MET A 138 5.62 11.14 -2.05
CA MET A 138 6.10 9.83 -1.60
C MET A 138 7.62 9.84 -1.35
N ARG A 139 8.42 10.45 -2.24
CA ARG A 139 9.87 10.54 -2.05
C ARG A 139 10.26 11.40 -0.86
N THR A 140 9.59 12.54 -0.66
CA THR A 140 9.81 13.40 0.51
C THR A 140 9.45 12.65 1.80
N ILE A 141 8.26 12.05 1.84
CA ILE A 141 7.76 11.31 3.00
C ILE A 141 8.70 10.17 3.37
N LEU A 142 9.11 9.34 2.40
CA LEU A 142 10.02 8.22 2.64
C LEU A 142 11.40 8.63 3.17
N GLY A 143 11.88 9.83 2.79
CA GLY A 143 13.12 10.41 3.30
C GLY A 143 13.02 10.93 4.73
N LEU A 144 11.80 11.25 5.19
CA LEU A 144 11.51 11.70 6.56
C LEU A 144 11.16 10.53 7.50
N CYS A 145 10.69 9.40 6.95
CA CYS A 145 10.30 8.24 7.75
C CYS A 145 11.51 7.51 8.35
N GLY A 146 11.36 7.05 9.60
CA GLY A 146 12.25 6.12 10.26
C GLY A 146 11.69 4.69 10.30
N ILE A 147 12.47 3.75 10.81
CA ILE A 147 12.07 2.32 10.95
C ILE A 147 10.87 2.08 11.89
N ARG A 148 10.48 3.08 12.68
CA ARG A 148 9.30 3.04 13.57
C ARG A 148 8.11 3.85 13.04
N SER A 149 8.25 4.49 11.87
CA SER A 149 7.15 5.27 11.28
C SER A 149 5.96 4.38 10.94
N ALA A 150 4.77 4.96 11.06
CA ALA A 150 3.51 4.31 10.78
C ALA A 150 2.54 5.31 10.14
N ILE A 151 1.61 4.81 9.33
CA ILE A 151 0.43 5.55 8.90
C ILE A 151 -0.61 5.45 10.00
N VAL A 152 -1.07 6.59 10.46
CA VAL A 152 -2.20 6.70 11.39
C VAL A 152 -3.40 7.20 10.63
N THR A 153 -4.44 6.38 10.57
CA THR A 153 -5.79 6.79 10.18
C THR A 153 -6.59 6.83 11.47
N ALA A 154 -6.81 8.03 12.00
CA ALA A 154 -7.65 8.30 13.17
C ALA A 154 -8.79 9.24 12.79
N SER A 155 -9.84 9.27 13.62
CA SER A 155 -10.98 10.18 13.50
C SER A 155 -10.57 11.63 13.73
#